data_AF-A0AA41XTL6-F1
#
_entry.id   AF-A0AA41XTL6-F1
#
_cell.length_a   1.000
_cell.length_b   1.000
_cell.length_c   1.000
_cell.angle_alpha   90.00
_cell.angle_beta   90.00
_cell.angle_gamma   90.00
#
_symmetry.space_group_name_H-M   'P 1'
#
loop_
_entity.id
_entity.type
_entity.pdbx_description
1 polymer ?
#
loop_
_entity_poly.entity_id
_entity_poly.type
_entity_poly.pdbx_seq_one_letter_code
_entity_poly.pdbx_strand_id
1 'polypeptide(L)'
;MAATSDTKLRWPPRSHPVNLSLLLGTFTLLISLMIAGTWWSTYAEIELRHQEDTQRQLAAVFPDELHDNLLSDSEVIFTLDGAPVRVYRATLQGQPSGVVMFGGEKGYSGIINLLIGIDAHGELTGVRVISHTETPGLGDKIEVNRSDWILGFNGKSLQNTTEKQWHVKKDGGDFDAFTGATITPRAVVKGVHRTLQLFQRHRAQLLGLTQEKANE
;
A
#
# COMPACT_ATOMS: atom_id res chain seq x y z
N MET A 1 22.81 -56.92 37.74
CA MET A 1 21.42 -56.76 37.25
C MET A 1 20.84 -55.53 37.92
N ALA A 2 20.86 -54.39 37.24
CA ALA A 2 20.36 -53.11 37.76
C ALA A 2 18.90 -52.93 37.34
N ALA A 3 18.00 -52.81 38.31
CA ALA A 3 16.57 -52.60 38.07
C ALA A 3 16.32 -51.12 37.74
N THR A 4 15.84 -50.86 36.52
CA THR A 4 15.37 -49.56 36.07
C THR A 4 14.03 -49.24 36.74
N SER A 5 13.95 -48.14 37.48
CA SER A 5 12.70 -47.65 38.04
C SER A 5 11.94 -46.85 36.98
N ASP A 6 10.91 -47.48 36.43
CA ASP A 6 10.02 -46.90 35.43
C ASP A 6 9.03 -45.94 36.13
N THR A 7 9.42 -44.68 36.30
CA THR A 7 8.54 -43.62 36.83
C THR A 7 7.50 -43.25 35.77
N LYS A 8 6.40 -44.00 35.73
CA LYS A 8 5.22 -43.66 34.94
C LYS A 8 4.59 -42.38 35.48
N LEU A 9 4.61 -41.32 34.66
CA LEU A 9 3.89 -40.06 34.91
C LEU A 9 2.40 -40.37 35.15
N ARG A 10 1.96 -40.35 36.40
CA ARG A 10 0.57 -40.63 36.78
C ARG A 10 -0.28 -39.40 36.49
N TRP A 11 -0.96 -39.40 35.34
CA TRP A 11 -2.01 -38.44 35.04
C TRP A 11 -3.13 -38.50 36.10
N PRO A 12 -3.72 -37.36 36.51
CA PRO A 12 -4.80 -37.35 37.49
C PRO A 12 -6.01 -38.18 37.02
N PRO A 13 -6.74 -38.83 37.94
CA PRO A 13 -7.84 -39.74 37.59
C PRO A 13 -8.96 -39.03 36.83
N ARG A 14 -9.40 -39.63 35.71
CA ARG A 14 -10.46 -39.13 34.79
C ARG A 14 -11.89 -39.26 35.34
N SER A 15 -12.09 -39.16 36.66
CA SER A 15 -13.39 -39.48 37.29
C SER A 15 -14.36 -38.30 37.41
N HIS A 16 -13.92 -37.07 37.17
CA HIS A 16 -14.76 -35.87 37.29
C HIS A 16 -14.65 -34.97 36.04
N PRO A 17 -15.31 -35.34 34.93
CA PRO A 17 -15.25 -34.56 33.67
C PRO A 17 -15.65 -33.10 33.86
N VAL A 18 -16.57 -32.82 34.79
CA VAL A 18 -17.04 -31.46 35.13
C VAL A 18 -15.90 -30.58 35.66
N ASN A 19 -15.01 -31.10 36.51
CA ASN A 19 -13.92 -30.32 37.09
C ASN A 19 -12.87 -29.95 36.03
N LEU A 20 -12.62 -30.85 35.08
CA LEU A 20 -11.71 -30.58 33.95
C LEU A 20 -12.30 -29.53 33.01
N SER A 21 -13.60 -29.62 32.71
CA SER A 21 -14.31 -28.63 31.91
C SER A 21 -14.33 -27.26 32.59
N LEU A 22 -14.53 -27.20 33.91
CA LEU A 22 -14.51 -25.96 34.68
C LEU A 22 -13.12 -25.31 34.66
N LEU A 23 -12.07 -26.11 34.88
CA LEU A 23 -10.68 -25.63 34.87
C LEU A 23 -10.26 -25.13 33.48
N LEU A 24 -10.65 -25.84 32.43
CA LEU A 24 -10.40 -25.38 31.07
C LEU A 24 -11.19 -24.11 30.75
N GLY A 25 -12.46 -24.04 31.16
CA GLY A 25 -13.33 -22.88 30.95
C GLY A 25 -12.85 -21.61 31.67
N THR A 26 -12.33 -21.74 32.89
CA THR A 26 -11.74 -20.59 33.61
C THR A 26 -10.43 -20.16 32.97
N PHE A 27 -9.59 -21.10 32.55
CA PHE A 27 -8.34 -20.79 31.87
C PHE A 27 -8.56 -20.10 30.52
N THR A 28 -9.51 -20.59 29.71
CA THR A 28 -9.86 -19.93 28.44
C THR A 28 -10.47 -18.55 28.66
N LEU A 29 -11.35 -18.39 29.66
CA LEU A 29 -11.90 -17.08 30.04
C LEU A 29 -10.79 -16.08 30.39
N LEU A 30 -9.80 -16.49 31.20
CA LEU A 30 -8.70 -15.63 31.61
C LEU A 30 -7.84 -15.20 30.41
N ILE A 31 -7.51 -16.12 29.51
CA ILE A 31 -6.77 -15.79 28.28
C ILE A 31 -7.56 -14.84 27.39
N SER A 32 -8.85 -15.10 27.16
CA SER A 32 -9.71 -14.24 26.36
C SER A 32 -9.81 -12.83 26.93
N LEU A 33 -9.93 -12.68 28.26
CA LEU A 33 -9.93 -11.39 28.93
C LEU A 33 -8.58 -10.66 28.79
N MET A 34 -7.46 -11.39 28.89
CA MET A 34 -6.13 -10.81 28.71
C MET A 34 -5.91 -10.29 27.28
N ILE A 35 -6.34 -11.06 26.27
CA ILE A 35 -6.27 -10.65 24.86
C ILE A 35 -7.19 -9.44 24.62
N ALA A 36 -8.42 -9.48 25.12
CA ALA A 36 -9.37 -8.37 24.97
C ALA A 36 -8.89 -7.07 25.64
N GLY A 37 -8.31 -7.17 26.84
CA GLY A 37 -7.71 -6.03 27.53
C GLY A 37 -6.52 -5.45 26.78
N THR A 38 -5.68 -6.31 26.20
CA THR A 38 -4.57 -5.88 25.34
C THR A 38 -5.08 -5.16 24.10
N TRP A 39 -6.06 -5.75 23.40
CA TRP A 39 -6.67 -5.14 22.22
C TRP A 39 -7.30 -3.77 22.53
N TRP A 40 -8.07 -3.64 23.62
CA TRP A 40 -8.67 -2.37 24.03
C TRP A 40 -7.63 -1.29 24.30
N SER A 41 -6.52 -1.65 24.96
CA SER A 41 -5.45 -0.69 25.25
C SER A 41 -4.63 -0.29 24.03
N THR A 42 -4.46 -1.19 23.06
CA THR A 42 -3.58 -0.96 21.89
C THR A 42 -4.34 -0.40 20.69
N TYR A 43 -5.66 -0.59 20.61
CA TYR A 43 -6.48 -0.17 19.46
C TYR A 43 -6.34 1.33 19.16
N ALA A 44 -6.42 2.19 20.18
CA ALA A 44 -6.33 3.64 20.00
C ALA A 44 -4.97 4.11 19.46
N GLU A 45 -3.88 3.50 19.90
CA GLU A 45 -2.51 3.83 19.44
C GLU A 45 -2.27 3.31 18.01
N ILE A 46 -2.82 2.15 17.65
CA ILE A 46 -2.71 1.60 16.29
C ILE A 46 -3.39 2.53 15.29
N GLU A 47 -4.58 3.02 15.62
CA GLU A 47 -5.34 3.88 14.71
C GLU A 47 -4.64 5.22 14.49
N LEU A 48 -4.12 5.84 15.56
CA LEU A 48 -3.34 7.08 15.45
C LEU A 48 -2.11 6.89 14.55
N ARG A 49 -1.34 5.83 14.77
CA ARG A 49 -0.16 5.52 13.94
C ARG A 49 -0.52 5.23 12.49
N HIS A 50 -1.64 4.55 12.25
CA HIS A 50 -2.13 4.26 10.91
C HIS A 50 -2.47 5.55 10.14
N GLN A 51 -3.09 6.52 10.80
CA GLN A 51 -3.38 7.84 10.22
C GLN A 51 -2.10 8.61 9.91
N GLU A 52 -1.15 8.66 10.85
CA GLU A 52 0.15 9.31 10.63
C GLU A 52 0.95 8.65 9.49
N ASP A 53 0.97 7.33 9.42
CA ASP A 53 1.66 6.58 8.35
C ASP A 53 1.01 6.87 6.99
N THR A 54 -0.33 6.92 6.92
CA THR A 54 -1.06 7.28 5.70
C THR A 54 -0.69 8.69 5.26
N GLN A 55 -0.76 9.66 6.18
CA GLN A 55 -0.42 11.05 5.89
C GLN A 55 1.05 11.19 5.41
N ARG A 56 1.99 10.51 6.07
CA ARG A 56 3.41 10.49 5.67
C ARG A 56 3.60 9.91 4.28
N GLN A 57 2.87 8.86 3.93
CA GLN A 57 2.94 8.27 2.58
C GLN A 57 2.37 9.22 1.51
N LEU A 58 1.24 9.88 1.80
CA LEU A 58 0.62 10.85 0.88
C LEU A 58 1.52 12.06 0.63
N ALA A 59 2.06 12.66 1.69
CA ALA A 59 2.99 13.79 1.59
C ALA A 59 4.29 13.42 0.84
N ALA A 60 4.71 12.15 0.89
CA ALA A 60 5.89 11.69 0.17
C ALA A 60 5.71 11.63 -1.36
N VAL A 61 4.46 11.61 -1.86
CA VAL A 61 4.17 11.56 -3.30
C VAL A 61 3.52 12.83 -3.84
N PHE A 62 2.93 13.65 -2.97
CA PHE A 62 2.24 14.87 -3.37
C PHE A 62 2.74 16.03 -2.49
N PRO A 63 3.53 16.96 -3.06
CA PRO A 63 4.14 18.07 -2.32
C PRO A 63 3.11 19.01 -1.70
N ASP A 64 3.39 19.48 -0.48
CA ASP A 64 2.52 20.39 0.29
C ASP A 64 2.26 21.73 -0.45
N GLU A 65 3.12 22.15 -1.37
CA GLU A 65 2.91 23.36 -2.16
C GLU A 65 1.76 23.25 -3.16
N LEU A 66 1.35 22.02 -3.48
CA LEU A 66 0.30 21.74 -4.45
C LEU A 66 -1.08 21.50 -3.81
N HIS A 67 -1.22 21.57 -2.48
CA HIS A 67 -2.52 21.42 -1.84
C HIS A 67 -2.63 22.16 -0.50
N ASP A 68 -3.84 22.53 -0.11
CA ASP A 68 -4.15 23.11 1.21
C ASP A 68 -5.10 22.23 2.04
N ASN A 69 -5.66 21.18 1.45
CA ASN A 69 -6.50 20.22 2.16
C ASN A 69 -5.68 19.09 2.78
N LEU A 70 -6.26 18.48 3.82
CA LEU A 70 -5.74 17.26 4.40
C LEU A 70 -6.06 16.08 3.46
N LEU A 71 -5.04 15.53 2.80
CA LEU A 71 -5.23 14.48 1.80
C LEU A 71 -5.88 13.22 2.39
N SER A 72 -5.56 12.84 3.63
CA SER A 72 -6.17 11.67 4.29
C SER A 72 -7.68 11.74 4.38
N ASP A 73 -8.26 12.95 4.47
CA ASP A 73 -9.71 13.16 4.62
C ASP A 73 -10.43 13.27 3.26
N SER A 74 -9.66 13.25 2.17
CA SER A 74 -10.15 13.44 0.80
C SER A 74 -10.27 12.13 0.02
N GLU A 75 -10.41 11.01 0.73
CA GLU A 75 -10.56 9.68 0.13
C GLU A 75 -11.86 9.57 -0.66
N VAL A 76 -11.75 9.16 -1.92
CA VAL A 76 -12.89 8.85 -2.79
C VAL A 76 -12.62 7.54 -3.51
N ILE A 77 -13.61 6.65 -3.52
CA ILE A 77 -13.57 5.39 -4.26
C ILE A 77 -14.36 5.58 -5.55
N PHE A 78 -13.69 5.41 -6.68
CA PHE A 78 -14.31 5.43 -7.99
C PHE A 78 -14.38 4.03 -8.58
N THR A 79 -15.41 3.71 -9.35
CA THR A 79 -15.40 2.53 -10.22
C THR A 79 -14.83 2.93 -11.58
N LEU A 80 -13.55 2.65 -11.81
CA LEU A 80 -12.86 2.94 -13.06
C LEU A 80 -12.66 1.63 -13.83
N ASP A 81 -13.08 1.58 -15.09
CA ASP A 81 -13.01 0.39 -15.94
C ASP A 81 -13.60 -0.88 -15.31
N GLY A 82 -14.64 -0.74 -14.47
CA GLY A 82 -15.29 -1.86 -13.78
C GLY A 82 -14.60 -2.34 -12.50
N ALA A 83 -13.53 -1.67 -12.05
CA ALA A 83 -12.85 -1.98 -10.79
C ALA A 83 -12.90 -0.80 -9.81
N PRO A 84 -13.05 -1.04 -8.49
CA PRO A 84 -12.94 0.01 -7.50
C PRO A 84 -11.49 0.49 -7.40
N VAL A 85 -11.29 1.80 -7.50
CA VAL A 85 -10.00 2.47 -7.38
C VAL A 85 -10.13 3.55 -6.32
N ARG A 86 -9.34 3.37 -5.25
CA ARG A 86 -9.20 4.36 -4.19
C ARG A 86 -8.30 5.50 -4.64
N VAL A 87 -8.73 6.72 -4.39
CA VAL A 87 -8.03 7.95 -4.79
C VAL A 87 -8.13 8.97 -3.66
N TYR A 88 -7.07 9.71 -3.39
CA TYR A 88 -7.11 10.91 -2.54
C TYR A 88 -7.03 12.13 -3.42
N ARG A 89 -7.91 13.10 -3.22
CA ARG A 89 -8.01 14.29 -4.07
C ARG A 89 -7.31 15.47 -3.43
N ALA A 90 -6.32 16.01 -4.13
CA ALA A 90 -5.66 17.23 -3.74
C ALA A 90 -6.45 18.44 -4.24
N THR A 91 -6.64 19.42 -3.36
CA THR A 91 -7.20 20.73 -3.70
C THR A 91 -6.28 21.83 -3.22
N LEU A 92 -6.21 22.92 -3.98
CA LEU A 92 -5.51 24.14 -3.62
C LEU A 92 -6.45 25.32 -3.87
N GLN A 93 -6.70 26.13 -2.84
CA GLN A 93 -7.59 27.29 -2.91
C GLN A 93 -9.00 26.95 -3.44
N GLY A 94 -9.50 25.77 -3.05
CA GLY A 94 -10.81 25.27 -3.49
C GLY A 94 -10.87 24.75 -4.93
N GLN A 95 -9.74 24.68 -5.65
CA GLN A 95 -9.65 24.08 -6.98
C GLN A 95 -8.93 22.73 -6.92
N PRO A 96 -9.34 21.72 -7.72
CA PRO A 96 -8.63 20.44 -7.77
C PRO A 96 -7.23 20.62 -8.36
N SER A 97 -6.20 20.32 -7.57
CA SER A 97 -4.79 20.49 -7.94
C SER A 97 -4.12 19.19 -8.35
N GLY A 98 -4.73 18.04 -8.05
CA GLY A 98 -4.24 16.73 -8.44
C GLY A 98 -4.91 15.59 -7.69
N VAL A 99 -4.35 14.40 -7.83
CA VAL A 99 -4.80 13.19 -7.14
C VAL A 99 -3.63 12.31 -6.74
N VAL A 100 -3.83 11.54 -5.68
CA VAL A 100 -2.96 10.42 -5.32
C VAL A 100 -3.72 9.12 -5.56
N MET A 101 -3.17 8.24 -6.38
CA MET A 101 -3.78 6.98 -6.80
C MET A 101 -2.96 5.77 -6.35
N PHE A 102 -3.65 4.67 -6.07
CA PHE A 102 -3.02 3.37 -5.89
C PHE A 102 -2.82 2.69 -7.23
N GLY A 103 -1.58 2.30 -7.51
CA GLY A 103 -1.21 1.48 -8.65
C GLY A 103 -0.70 0.11 -8.20
N GLY A 104 -0.66 -0.85 -9.12
CA GLY A 104 -0.11 -2.16 -8.82
C GLY A 104 0.23 -2.94 -10.07
N GLU A 105 1.32 -3.70 -10.01
CA GLU A 105 1.73 -4.59 -11.09
C GLU A 105 2.45 -5.82 -10.52
N LYS A 106 2.36 -6.94 -11.24
CA LYS A 106 3.03 -8.17 -10.85
C LYS A 106 4.54 -8.05 -11.08
N GLY A 107 5.30 -8.07 -9.98
CA GLY A 107 6.75 -8.18 -9.94
C GLY A 107 7.25 -9.63 -10.07
N TYR A 108 8.47 -9.88 -9.61
CA TYR A 108 9.06 -11.22 -9.64
C TYR A 108 8.46 -12.14 -8.58
N SER A 109 8.32 -11.65 -7.35
CA SER A 109 7.94 -12.44 -6.16
C SER A 109 6.51 -12.18 -5.69
N GLY A 110 5.81 -11.21 -6.28
CA GLY A 110 4.45 -10.85 -5.90
C GLY A 110 3.97 -9.57 -6.55
N ILE A 111 2.86 -9.02 -6.05
CA ILE A 111 2.35 -7.72 -6.49
C ILE A 111 3.19 -6.62 -5.83
N ILE A 112 3.60 -5.64 -6.62
CA ILE A 112 4.22 -4.41 -6.14
C ILE A 112 3.12 -3.35 -6.08
N ASN A 113 2.78 -2.90 -4.87
CA ASN A 113 1.79 -1.84 -4.66
C ASN A 113 2.47 -0.48 -4.66
N LEU A 114 1.94 0.43 -5.45
CA LEU A 114 2.49 1.77 -5.69
C LEU A 114 1.50 2.83 -5.20
N LEU A 115 2.05 3.90 -4.64
CA LEU A 115 1.36 5.15 -4.39
C LEU A 115 1.90 6.18 -5.39
N ILE A 116 1.02 6.82 -6.14
CA ILE A 116 1.39 7.65 -7.28
C ILE A 116 0.64 8.98 -7.17
N GLY A 117 1.38 10.08 -6.99
CA GLY A 117 0.86 11.44 -7.05
C GLY A 117 0.90 11.97 -8.48
N ILE A 118 -0.22 12.54 -8.93
CA ILE A 118 -0.40 13.09 -10.27
C ILE A 118 -1.06 14.45 -10.12
N ASP A 119 -0.44 15.50 -10.66
CA ASP A 119 -1.03 16.84 -10.64
C ASP A 119 -2.23 16.98 -11.60
N ALA A 120 -2.90 18.13 -11.57
CA ALA A 120 -4.03 18.40 -12.46
C ALA A 120 -3.64 18.40 -13.95
N HIS A 121 -2.36 18.60 -14.29
CA HIS A 121 -1.85 18.60 -15.66
C HIS A 121 -1.50 17.18 -16.16
N GLY A 122 -1.45 16.19 -15.28
CA GLY A 122 -1.07 14.81 -15.60
C GLY A 122 0.43 14.52 -15.45
N GLU A 123 1.15 15.37 -14.73
CA GLU A 123 2.55 15.19 -14.37
C GLU A 123 2.69 14.45 -13.05
N LEU A 124 3.66 13.54 -12.97
CA LEU A 124 3.97 12.80 -11.75
C LEU A 124 4.65 13.71 -10.74
N THR A 125 3.97 13.97 -9.62
CA THR A 125 4.54 14.68 -8.48
C THR A 125 5.44 13.77 -7.64
N GLY A 126 5.14 12.47 -7.62
CA GLY A 126 5.93 11.49 -6.89
C GLY A 126 5.42 10.06 -7.00
N VAL A 127 6.32 9.10 -6.86
CA VAL A 127 6.00 7.65 -6.81
C VAL A 127 6.66 7.02 -5.59
N ARG A 128 5.91 6.22 -4.83
CA ARG A 128 6.43 5.42 -3.71
C ARG A 128 5.93 3.99 -3.80
N VAL A 129 6.75 3.07 -3.31
CA VAL A 129 6.35 1.67 -3.14
C VAL A 129 5.78 1.51 -1.75
N ILE A 130 4.53 1.06 -1.66
CA ILE A 130 3.83 0.85 -0.38
C ILE A 130 4.19 -0.52 0.19
N SER A 131 4.24 -1.53 -0.66
CA SER A 131 4.55 -2.91 -0.27
C SER A 131 4.99 -3.75 -1.45
N HIS A 132 5.89 -4.70 -1.22
CA HIS A 132 6.27 -5.72 -2.17
C HIS A 132 6.87 -6.94 -1.45
N THR A 133 7.10 -8.02 -2.21
CA THR A 133 7.77 -9.25 -1.72
C THR A 133 9.05 -9.57 -2.48
N GLU A 134 9.57 -8.62 -3.25
CA GLU A 134 10.80 -8.78 -4.04
C GLU A 134 12.04 -9.13 -3.19
N THR A 135 13.01 -9.79 -3.81
CA THR A 135 14.21 -10.28 -3.14
C THR A 135 15.07 -9.13 -2.57
N PRO A 136 15.37 -9.13 -1.25
CA PRO A 136 16.25 -8.15 -0.64
C PRO A 136 17.63 -8.08 -1.30
N GLY A 137 18.16 -6.88 -1.48
CA GLY A 137 19.44 -6.60 -2.15
C GLY A 137 19.44 -6.69 -3.68
N LEU A 138 18.36 -7.23 -4.28
CA LEU A 138 18.21 -7.35 -5.74
C LEU A 138 17.09 -6.45 -6.27
N GLY A 139 15.85 -6.71 -5.84
CA GLY A 139 14.65 -6.04 -6.33
C GLY A 139 14.13 -4.93 -5.41
N ASP A 140 14.55 -4.90 -4.15
CA ASP A 140 14.16 -3.89 -3.15
C ASP A 140 14.71 -2.48 -3.42
N LYS A 141 15.57 -2.33 -4.43
CA LYS A 141 16.08 -1.02 -4.90
C LYS A 141 15.00 -0.07 -5.44
N ILE A 142 13.77 -0.56 -5.56
CA ILE A 142 12.57 0.25 -5.84
C ILE A 142 12.11 1.06 -4.61
N GLU A 143 12.54 0.69 -3.40
CA GLU A 143 12.26 1.45 -2.20
C GLU A 143 13.13 2.72 -2.15
N VAL A 144 12.53 3.86 -1.81
CA VAL A 144 13.24 5.14 -1.70
C VAL A 144 14.38 5.09 -0.68
N ASN A 145 14.25 4.30 0.39
CA ASN A 145 15.27 4.15 1.42
C ASN A 145 16.47 3.29 0.99
N ARG A 146 16.38 2.62 -0.16
CA ARG A 146 17.43 1.76 -0.73
C ARG A 146 18.15 2.43 -1.89
N SER A 147 17.44 3.24 -2.66
CA SER A 147 17.93 3.82 -3.92
C SER A 147 17.01 4.94 -4.41
N ASP A 148 17.61 5.94 -5.07
CA ASP A 148 16.88 7.06 -5.68
C ASP A 148 16.19 6.70 -7.01
N TRP A 149 16.28 5.43 -7.45
CA TRP A 149 15.72 4.98 -8.73
C TRP A 149 14.24 5.34 -8.90
N ILE A 150 13.44 5.22 -7.83
CA ILE A 150 12.01 5.55 -7.84
C ILE A 150 11.73 7.06 -7.97
N LEU A 151 12.71 7.92 -7.66
CA LEU A 151 12.58 9.37 -7.83
C LEU A 151 12.73 9.79 -9.29
N GLY A 152 13.27 8.92 -10.16
CA GLY A 152 13.39 9.15 -11.59
C GLY A 152 12.04 9.25 -12.32
N PHE A 153 10.93 8.98 -11.64
CA PHE A 153 9.57 9.18 -12.17
C PHE A 153 9.07 10.62 -12.00
N ASN A 154 9.63 11.38 -11.05
CA ASN A 154 9.16 12.74 -10.76
C ASN A 154 9.31 13.63 -11.99
N GLY A 155 8.28 14.42 -12.27
CA GLY A 155 8.20 15.33 -13.41
C GLY A 155 7.94 14.66 -14.75
N LYS A 156 7.72 13.33 -14.81
CA LYS A 156 7.34 12.64 -16.05
C LYS A 156 5.83 12.64 -16.24
N SER A 157 5.39 12.69 -17.49
CA SER A 157 3.99 12.67 -17.90
C SER A 157 3.82 11.95 -19.24
N LEU A 158 2.58 11.66 -19.64
CA LEU A 158 2.31 11.10 -20.97
C LEU A 158 2.59 12.11 -22.10
N GLN A 159 2.73 13.40 -21.77
CA GLN A 159 3.00 14.47 -22.72
C GLN A 159 4.50 14.66 -22.96
N ASN A 160 5.33 14.46 -21.94
CA ASN A 160 6.78 14.69 -22.03
C ASN A 160 7.60 13.39 -22.15
N THR A 161 6.98 12.23 -21.96
CA THR A 161 7.63 10.92 -22.02
C THR A 161 6.88 10.02 -23.00
N THR A 162 7.54 9.64 -24.09
CA THR A 162 6.96 8.78 -25.12
C THR A 162 6.68 7.37 -24.61
N GLU A 163 5.78 6.63 -25.27
CA GLU A 163 5.45 5.25 -24.92
C GLU A 163 6.68 4.33 -24.85
N LYS A 164 7.64 4.53 -25.75
CA LYS A 164 8.90 3.76 -25.75
C LYS A 164 9.73 4.03 -24.48
N GLN A 165 9.76 5.27 -24.01
CA GLN A 165 10.53 5.68 -22.83
C GLN A 165 9.97 5.09 -21.53
N TRP A 166 8.69 4.70 -21.50
CA TRP A 166 8.05 3.93 -20.41
C TRP A 166 8.47 2.45 -20.37
N HIS A 167 9.75 2.19 -20.56
CA HIS A 167 10.37 0.87 -20.45
C HIS A 167 11.74 0.99 -19.79
N VAL A 168 12.31 -0.15 -19.40
CA VAL A 168 13.70 -0.15 -18.94
C VAL A 168 14.65 0.03 -20.12
N LYS A 169 15.86 0.55 -19.89
CA LYS A 169 16.90 0.77 -20.92
C LYS A 169 17.24 -0.50 -21.71
N LYS A 170 17.18 -1.67 -21.06
CA LYS A 170 17.36 -2.98 -21.72
C LYS A 170 16.30 -3.26 -22.80
N ASP A 171 15.14 -2.66 -22.68
CA ASP A 171 14.01 -2.78 -23.61
C ASP A 171 13.87 -1.51 -24.49
N GLY A 172 14.86 -0.60 -24.41
CA GLY A 172 14.91 0.63 -25.22
C GLY A 172 14.19 1.84 -24.63
N GLY A 173 13.80 1.80 -23.35
CA GLY A 173 13.24 2.96 -22.63
C GLY A 173 14.28 3.71 -21.79
N ASP A 174 13.80 4.51 -20.82
CA ASP A 174 14.65 5.46 -20.08
C ASP A 174 15.05 4.98 -18.68
N PHE A 175 14.39 3.95 -18.14
CA PHE A 175 14.57 3.55 -16.75
C PHE A 175 15.67 2.50 -16.59
N ASP A 176 16.55 2.63 -15.60
CA ASP A 176 17.59 1.63 -15.37
C ASP A 176 17.00 0.29 -14.92
N ALA A 177 17.56 -0.81 -15.43
CA ALA A 177 17.26 -2.14 -14.91
C ALA A 177 18.25 -2.51 -13.80
N PHE A 178 17.81 -3.33 -12.85
CA PHE A 178 18.72 -3.87 -11.83
C PHE A 178 19.44 -5.12 -12.34
N THR A 179 20.74 -5.18 -12.10
CA THR A 179 21.55 -6.37 -12.40
C THR A 179 20.98 -7.58 -11.66
N GLY A 180 20.64 -8.65 -12.39
CA GLY A 180 20.03 -9.86 -11.82
C GLY A 180 18.54 -9.75 -11.47
N ALA A 181 17.92 -8.57 -11.55
CA ALA A 181 16.51 -8.34 -11.18
C ALA A 181 15.82 -7.41 -12.19
N THR A 182 15.66 -7.88 -13.43
CA THR A 182 15.08 -7.07 -14.51
C THR A 182 13.55 -7.03 -14.50
N ILE A 183 12.89 -7.99 -13.83
CA ILE A 183 11.43 -8.11 -13.79
C ILE A 183 10.82 -7.02 -12.90
N THR A 184 11.44 -6.75 -11.75
CA THR A 184 11.01 -5.74 -10.77
C THR A 184 10.90 -4.32 -11.32
N PRO A 185 11.96 -3.71 -11.91
CA PRO A 185 11.86 -2.35 -12.45
C PRO A 185 10.87 -2.27 -13.62
N ARG A 186 10.76 -3.31 -14.46
CA ARG A 186 9.75 -3.37 -15.53
C ARG A 186 8.34 -3.32 -14.98
N ALA A 187 8.06 -4.06 -13.92
CA ALA A 187 6.75 -4.06 -13.26
C ALA A 187 6.40 -2.67 -12.72
N VAL A 188 7.35 -2.00 -12.05
CA VAL A 188 7.12 -0.64 -11.54
C VAL A 188 6.85 0.36 -12.67
N VAL A 189 7.70 0.39 -13.71
CA VAL A 189 7.52 1.29 -14.86
C VAL A 189 6.16 1.07 -15.51
N LYS A 190 5.77 -0.20 -15.71
CA LYS A 190 4.47 -0.57 -16.27
C LYS A 190 3.31 -0.16 -15.38
N GLY A 191 3.42 -0.34 -14.06
CA GLY A 191 2.41 0.06 -13.08
C GLY A 191 2.19 1.57 -13.07
N VAL A 192 3.27 2.36 -13.08
CA VAL A 192 3.20 3.83 -13.16
C VAL A 192 2.55 4.27 -14.48
N HIS A 193 3.03 3.74 -15.61
CA HIS A 193 2.52 4.09 -16.92
C HIS A 193 1.01 3.77 -17.06
N ARG A 194 0.58 2.59 -16.59
CA ARG A 194 -0.84 2.21 -16.57
C ARG A 194 -1.69 3.14 -15.71
N THR A 195 -1.16 3.58 -14.57
CA THR A 195 -1.87 4.51 -13.67
C THR A 195 -2.03 5.88 -14.32
N LEU A 196 -1.00 6.39 -15.01
CA LEU A 196 -1.12 7.63 -15.80
C LEU A 196 -2.16 7.51 -16.93
N GLN A 197 -2.19 6.38 -17.63
CA GLN A 197 -3.21 6.12 -18.67
C GLN A 197 -4.62 6.06 -18.08
N LEU A 198 -4.78 5.48 -16.89
CA LEU A 198 -6.05 5.46 -16.17
C LEU A 198 -6.48 6.88 -15.76
N PHE A 199 -5.55 7.67 -15.21
CA PHE A 199 -5.79 9.07 -14.88
C PHE A 199 -6.21 9.87 -16.11
N GLN A 200 -5.50 9.75 -17.22
CA GLN A 200 -5.81 10.51 -18.45
C GLN A 200 -7.22 10.20 -18.98
N ARG A 201 -7.64 8.92 -18.95
CA ARG A 201 -8.98 8.51 -19.41
C ARG A 201 -10.10 9.01 -18.51
N HIS A 202 -9.86 9.06 -17.20
CA HIS A 202 -10.87 9.42 -16.19
C HIS A 202 -10.62 10.78 -15.52
N ARG A 203 -9.79 11.64 -16.13
CA ARG A 203 -9.30 12.90 -15.56
C ARG A 203 -10.43 13.79 -15.03
N ALA A 204 -11.50 13.94 -15.81
CA ALA A 204 -12.63 14.78 -15.43
C ALA A 204 -13.34 14.27 -14.17
N GLN A 205 -13.55 12.96 -14.06
CA GLN A 205 -14.18 12.32 -12.91
C GLN A 205 -13.27 12.41 -11.67
N LEU A 206 -11.99 12.09 -11.84
CA LEU A 206 -10.97 12.09 -10.78
C LEU A 206 -10.76 13.48 -10.17
N LEU A 207 -10.71 14.51 -11.01
CA LEU A 207 -10.57 15.90 -10.54
C LEU A 207 -11.92 16.52 -10.12
N GLY A 208 -13.06 15.86 -10.34
CA GLY A 208 -14.38 16.41 -10.03
C GLY A 208 -14.79 17.58 -10.94
N LEU A 209 -14.26 17.60 -12.16
CA LEU A 209 -14.57 18.61 -13.17
C LEU A 209 -15.90 18.33 -13.90
N THR A 210 -16.40 17.10 -13.84
CA THR A 210 -17.79 16.80 -14.16
C THR A 210 -18.66 17.27 -13.01
N GLN A 211 -19.31 18.42 -13.17
CA GLN A 211 -20.50 18.74 -12.38
C GLN A 211 -21.45 17.55 -12.49
N GLU A 212 -21.75 16.90 -11.36
CA GLU A 212 -22.98 16.17 -11.25
C GLU A 212 -24.09 17.12 -11.68
N LYS A 213 -24.76 16.77 -12.77
CA LYS A 213 -26.14 17.17 -12.98
C LYS A 213 -26.92 16.63 -11.78
N ALA A 214 -26.92 17.37 -10.68
CA ALA A 214 -27.94 17.30 -9.66
C ALA A 214 -29.22 17.90 -10.26
N ASN A 215 -29.83 17.14 -11.16
CA ASN A 215 -31.18 17.35 -11.69
C ASN A 215 -31.78 15.96 -11.87
N GLU A 216 -32.39 15.44 -10.81
CA GLU A 216 -33.81 15.04 -10.74
C GLU A 216 -34.17 14.53 -9.34
#